data_AF-A0A946HKV6-F1
#
_entry.id   AF-A0A946HKV6-F1
#
_cell.length_a   1.000
_cell.length_b   1.000
_cell.length_c   1.000
_cell.angle_alpha   90.00
_cell.angle_beta   90.00
_cell.angle_gamma   90.00
#
_symmetry.space_group_name_H-M   'P 1'
#
loop_
_entity.id
_entity.type
_entity.pdbx_description
1 polymer ?
#
loop_
_entity_poly.entity_id
_entity_poly.type
_entity_poly.pdbx_seq_one_letter_code
_entity_poly.pdbx_strand_id
1 'polypeptide(L)'
;SAGNDLYHPIQAMLVAAIGVVIVYRLHFWVERKFKIDDAVGAVAVHGYSGVVGLIIAGFVLWGAPSSPYDGYATVNPLGQLIGAVIMFGLLGFLPGWALAKIQQAAGVLRIPRDVELQGLDFSENKAFEAAKSDVIAAEKAAVAQK
;
A
#
# COMPACT_ATOMS: atom_id res chain seq x y z
N SER A 1 2.14 11.16 7.48
CA SER A 1 2.09 11.84 6.17
C SER A 1 1.35 13.16 6.23
N ALA A 2 0.05 13.21 6.49
CA ALA A 2 -0.69 14.48 6.53
C ALA A 2 -0.41 15.27 7.83
N GLY A 3 0.04 16.52 7.70
CA GLY A 3 0.20 17.46 8.83
C GLY A 3 1.30 17.10 9.83
N ASN A 4 2.20 16.18 9.50
CA ASN A 4 3.25 15.72 10.44
C ASN A 4 4.29 16.80 10.75
N ASP A 5 4.41 17.78 9.87
CA ASP A 5 5.14 19.02 10.02
C ASP A 5 4.51 19.99 11.03
N LEU A 6 3.23 19.80 11.38
CA LEU A 6 2.47 20.69 12.26
C LEU A 6 2.12 20.07 13.63
N TYR A 7 2.14 18.73 13.75
CA TYR A 7 1.80 18.07 15.00
C TYR A 7 2.89 18.21 16.08
N HIS A 8 2.45 18.33 17.33
CA HIS A 8 3.32 18.01 18.47
C HIS A 8 3.63 16.49 18.48
N PRO A 9 4.82 16.03 18.89
CA PRO A 9 5.17 14.60 18.87
C PRO A 9 4.16 13.67 19.56
N ILE A 10 3.56 14.11 20.67
CA ILE A 10 2.50 13.35 21.37
C ILE A 10 1.23 13.24 20.52
N GLN A 11 0.83 14.30 19.81
CA GLN A 11 -0.32 14.25 18.90
C GLN A 11 -0.04 13.26 17.77
N ALA A 12 1.15 13.32 17.15
CA ALA A 12 1.54 12.39 16.10
C ALA A 12 1.50 10.93 16.57
N MET A 13 2.00 10.64 17.79
CA MET A 13 1.94 9.32 18.39
C MET A 13 0.50 8.82 18.58
N LEU A 14 -0.39 9.66 19.11
CA LEU A 14 -1.79 9.30 19.35
C LEU A 14 -2.55 9.08 18.03
N VAL A 15 -2.33 9.95 17.04
CA VAL A 15 -2.92 9.82 15.70
C VAL A 15 -2.45 8.52 15.04
N ALA A 16 -1.17 8.16 15.15
CA ALA A 16 -0.65 6.91 14.61
C ALA A 16 -1.27 5.69 15.31
N ALA A 17 -1.37 5.69 16.64
CA ALA A 17 -1.96 4.61 17.42
C ALA A 17 -3.43 4.36 17.04
N ILE A 18 -4.23 5.42 16.92
CA ILE A 18 -5.64 5.34 16.50
C ILE A 18 -5.75 4.93 15.03
N GLY A 19 -4.93 5.53 14.16
CA GLY A 19 -4.94 5.30 12.73
C GLY A 19 -4.68 3.84 12.37
N VAL A 20 -3.72 3.18 13.02
CA VAL A 20 -3.42 1.76 12.80
C VAL A 20 -4.64 0.88 13.10
N VAL A 21 -5.35 1.12 14.20
CA VAL A 21 -6.54 0.34 14.56
C VAL A 21 -7.64 0.49 13.50
N ILE A 22 -7.89 1.71 13.04
CA ILE A 22 -8.89 2.01 12.00
C ILE A 22 -8.51 1.30 10.68
N VAL A 23 -7.28 1.49 10.21
CA VAL A 23 -6.81 0.96 8.93
C VAL A 23 -6.81 -0.58 8.93
N TYR A 24 -6.34 -1.19 10.01
CA TYR A 24 -6.35 -2.65 10.17
C TYR A 24 -7.77 -3.21 10.09
N ARG A 25 -8.73 -2.60 10.79
CA ARG A 25 -10.14 -3.02 10.76
C ARG A 25 -10.77 -2.82 9.38
N LEU A 26 -10.48 -1.70 8.71
CA LEU A 26 -10.95 -1.42 7.37
C LEU A 26 -10.41 -2.42 6.35
N HIS A 27 -9.11 -2.76 6.41
CA HIS A 27 -8.48 -3.74 5.52
C HIS A 27 -9.25 -5.07 5.52
N PHE A 28 -9.38 -5.70 6.69
CA PHE A 28 -10.07 -6.99 6.80
C PHE A 28 -11.56 -6.89 6.51
N TRP A 29 -12.20 -5.76 6.83
CA TRP A 29 -13.59 -5.57 6.45
C TRP A 29 -13.75 -5.53 4.93
N VAL A 30 -12.92 -4.75 4.23
CA VAL A 30 -12.99 -4.62 2.77
C VAL A 30 -12.67 -5.93 2.09
N GLU A 31 -11.56 -6.58 2.47
CA GLU A 31 -11.12 -7.86 1.94
C GLU A 31 -12.23 -8.92 2.09
N ARG A 32 -12.77 -9.09 3.31
CA ARG A 32 -13.75 -10.16 3.58
C ARG A 32 -15.12 -9.86 2.97
N LYS A 33 -15.53 -8.59 2.93
CA LYS A 33 -16.86 -8.17 2.47
C LYS A 33 -16.93 -8.05 0.95
N PHE A 34 -15.93 -7.42 0.33
CA PHE A 34 -15.92 -7.13 -1.10
C PHE A 34 -15.03 -8.07 -1.92
N LYS A 35 -14.29 -8.98 -1.25
CA LYS A 35 -13.42 -9.97 -1.91
C LYS A 35 -12.34 -9.31 -2.78
N ILE A 36 -11.82 -8.18 -2.30
CA ILE A 36 -10.69 -7.48 -2.90
C ILE A 36 -9.42 -8.05 -2.30
N ASP A 37 -8.67 -8.77 -3.12
CA ASP A 37 -7.39 -9.38 -2.75
C ASP A 37 -6.26 -8.36 -2.92
N ASP A 38 -5.92 -7.69 -1.82
CA ASP A 38 -4.80 -6.76 -1.71
C ASP A 38 -3.62 -7.47 -1.05
N ALA A 39 -2.83 -8.17 -1.87
CA ALA A 39 -1.82 -9.14 -1.43
C ALA A 39 -0.80 -8.60 -0.40
N VAL A 40 -0.49 -7.31 -0.46
CA VAL A 40 0.48 -6.65 0.44
C VAL A 40 -0.18 -5.61 1.36
N GLY A 41 -1.50 -5.43 1.27
CA GLY A 41 -2.23 -4.40 1.99
C GLY A 41 -1.90 -2.98 1.51
N ALA A 42 -1.48 -2.78 0.26
CA ALA A 42 -1.06 -1.47 -0.26
C ALA A 42 -2.20 -0.44 -0.19
N VAL A 43 -3.42 -0.85 -0.52
CA VAL A 43 -4.60 0.01 -0.46
C VAL A 43 -4.92 0.38 0.99
N ALA A 44 -4.71 -0.55 1.93
CA ALA A 44 -4.90 -0.27 3.34
C ALA A 44 -3.85 0.70 3.90
N VAL A 45 -2.58 0.36 3.76
CA VAL A 45 -1.48 1.10 4.42
C VAL A 45 -1.16 2.43 3.75
N HIS A 46 -1.52 2.65 2.49
CA HIS A 46 -1.34 3.94 1.80
C HIS A 46 -2.66 4.65 1.51
N GLY A 47 -3.65 3.93 0.95
CA GLY A 47 -4.93 4.51 0.58
C GLY A 47 -5.77 4.89 1.80
N TYR A 48 -6.16 3.91 2.63
CA TYR A 48 -7.01 4.16 3.79
C TYR A 48 -6.30 5.04 4.82
N SER A 49 -5.03 4.75 5.11
CA SER A 49 -4.24 5.56 6.04
C SER A 49 -4.09 7.02 5.58
N GLY A 50 -3.95 7.26 4.28
CA GLY A 50 -3.87 8.58 3.69
C GLY A 50 -5.16 9.36 3.88
N VAL A 51 -6.31 8.76 3.54
CA VAL A 51 -7.63 9.39 3.70
C VAL A 51 -7.96 9.63 5.17
N VAL A 52 -7.78 8.62 6.03
CA VAL A 52 -8.00 8.75 7.48
C VAL A 52 -7.10 9.82 8.08
N GLY A 53 -5.83 9.88 7.67
CA GLY A 53 -4.88 10.89 8.10
C GLY A 53 -5.30 12.32 7.71
N LEU A 54 -5.80 12.53 6.50
CA LEU A 54 -6.34 13.82 6.06
C LEU A 54 -7.56 14.23 6.87
N ILE A 55 -8.50 13.31 7.10
CA ILE A 55 -9.69 13.57 7.92
C ILE A 55 -9.27 13.99 9.33
N ILE A 56 -8.37 13.24 9.97
CA ILE A 56 -7.87 13.57 11.32
C ILE A 56 -7.18 14.94 11.31
N ALA A 57 -6.32 15.21 10.33
CA ALA A 57 -5.64 16.50 10.21
C ALA A 57 -6.62 17.66 10.08
N GLY A 58 -7.73 17.48 9.37
CA GLY A 58 -8.77 18.49 9.23
C GLY A 58 -9.37 18.95 10.56
N PHE A 59 -9.49 18.04 11.54
CA PHE A 59 -10.02 18.35 12.87
C PHE A 59 -8.93 18.74 13.88
N VAL A 60 -7.83 17.99 13.94
CA VAL A 60 -6.79 18.20 14.96
C VAL A 60 -5.98 19.45 14.69
N LEU A 61 -5.77 19.80 13.41
CA LEU A 61 -5.03 20.98 12.99
C LEU A 61 -5.96 22.09 12.50
N TRP A 62 -7.24 22.08 12.89
CA TRP A 62 -8.20 23.08 12.43
C TRP A 62 -7.73 24.49 12.81
N GLY A 63 -7.56 25.34 11.79
CA GLY A 63 -7.16 26.74 11.93
C GLY A 63 -5.66 26.93 11.79
N ALA A 64 -4.88 25.85 11.75
CA ALA A 64 -3.46 25.92 11.46
C ALA A 64 -3.21 26.50 10.05
N PRO A 65 -2.12 27.25 9.87
CA PRO A 65 -1.73 27.72 8.54
C PRO A 65 -1.44 26.52 7.63
N SER A 66 -2.00 26.53 6.42
CA SER A 66 -1.72 25.51 5.40
C SER A 66 -0.51 25.85 4.53
N SER A 67 -0.01 27.08 4.62
CA SER A 67 1.07 27.65 3.84
C SER A 67 1.84 28.64 4.73
N PRO A 68 3.16 28.78 4.56
CA PRO A 68 3.93 29.85 5.21
C PRO A 68 3.62 31.25 4.64
N TYR A 69 2.89 31.32 3.52
CA TYR A 69 2.50 32.56 2.87
C TYR A 69 1.07 32.97 3.23
N ASP A 70 0.83 34.28 3.27
CA ASP A 70 -0.49 34.85 3.52
C ASP A 70 -1.48 34.61 2.36
N GLY A 71 -2.77 34.66 2.67
CA GLY A 71 -3.87 34.55 1.69
C GLY A 71 -4.32 33.12 1.37
N TYR A 72 -3.66 32.10 1.94
CA TYR A 72 -4.08 30.70 1.80
C TYR A 72 -5.14 30.32 2.86
N ALA A 73 -6.07 29.44 2.47
CA ALA A 73 -7.08 28.92 3.39
C ALA A 73 -6.42 28.12 4.51
N THR A 74 -6.84 28.32 5.76
CA THR A 74 -6.36 27.51 6.89
C THR A 74 -6.85 26.08 6.79
N VAL A 75 -6.13 25.16 7.46
CA VAL A 75 -6.55 23.77 7.58
C VAL A 75 -7.93 23.70 8.23
N ASN A 76 -8.84 22.95 7.62
CA ASN A 76 -10.18 22.73 8.14
C ASN A 76 -10.74 21.38 7.61
N PRO A 77 -11.78 20.80 8.25
CA PRO A 77 -12.28 19.48 7.86
C PRO A 77 -12.80 19.43 6.43
N LEU A 78 -13.47 20.49 5.97
CA LEU A 78 -14.01 20.54 4.62
C LEU A 78 -12.90 20.56 3.56
N GLY A 79 -11.87 21.39 3.77
CA GLY A 79 -10.71 21.47 2.90
C GLY A 79 -9.95 20.14 2.81
N GLN A 80 -9.73 19.48 3.94
CA GLN A 80 -9.04 18.18 3.96
C GLN A 80 -9.89 17.05 3.35
N LEU A 81 -11.22 17.08 3.52
CA LEU A 81 -12.13 16.13 2.88
C LEU A 81 -12.15 16.31 1.35
N ILE A 82 -12.26 17.56 0.87
CA ILE A 82 -12.19 17.87 -0.56
C ILE A 82 -10.85 17.44 -1.13
N GLY A 83 -9.74 17.76 -0.44
CA GLY A 83 -8.41 17.31 -0.80
C GLY A 83 -8.30 15.79 -0.88
N ALA A 84 -8.86 15.06 0.09
CA ALA A 84 -8.90 13.60 0.07
C ALA A 84 -9.66 13.06 -1.16
N VAL A 85 -10.83 13.62 -1.49
CA VAL A 85 -11.62 13.20 -2.66
C VAL A 85 -10.88 13.47 -3.97
N ILE A 86 -10.24 14.62 -4.10
CA ILE A 86 -9.46 14.97 -5.29
C ILE A 86 -8.25 14.05 -5.42
N MET A 87 -7.44 13.91 -4.35
CA MET A 87 -6.20 13.14 -4.40
C MET A 87 -6.45 11.64 -4.52
N PHE A 88 -7.37 11.07 -3.73
CA PHE A 88 -7.69 9.66 -3.79
C PHE A 88 -8.56 9.33 -5.00
N GLY A 89 -9.67 10.04 -5.21
CA GLY A 89 -10.65 9.70 -6.24
C GLY A 89 -10.20 10.11 -7.64
N LEU A 90 -9.96 11.41 -7.83
CA LEU A 90 -9.72 11.99 -9.15
C LEU A 90 -8.29 11.74 -9.66
N LEU A 91 -7.28 11.95 -8.83
CA LEU A 91 -5.88 11.89 -9.25
C LEU A 91 -5.19 10.55 -8.96
N GLY A 92 -5.71 9.75 -8.03
CA GLY A 92 -5.18 8.43 -7.70
C GLY A 92 -5.96 7.29 -8.37
N PHE A 93 -7.17 7.05 -7.89
CA PHE A 93 -8.00 5.91 -8.26
C PHE A 93 -8.45 5.96 -9.72
N LEU A 94 -8.98 7.09 -10.18
CA LEU A 94 -9.51 7.20 -11.55
C LEU A 94 -8.46 6.92 -12.63
N PRO A 95 -7.26 7.54 -12.64
CA PRO A 95 -6.24 7.21 -13.63
C PRO A 95 -5.69 5.80 -13.45
N GLY A 96 -5.49 5.33 -12.21
CA GLY A 96 -5.05 3.96 -11.95
C GLY A 96 -6.04 2.91 -12.49
N TRP A 97 -7.33 3.12 -12.27
CA TRP A 97 -8.41 2.29 -12.78
C TRP A 97 -8.48 2.34 -14.32
N ALA A 98 -8.38 3.52 -14.91
CA ALA A 98 -8.38 3.68 -16.36
C ALA A 98 -7.19 2.93 -17.01
N LEU A 99 -5.98 3.09 -16.47
CA LEU A 99 -4.78 2.38 -16.94
C LEU A 99 -4.89 0.87 -16.73
N ALA A 100 -5.43 0.41 -15.60
CA ALA A 100 -5.67 -1.01 -15.37
C ALA A 100 -6.68 -1.56 -16.38
N LYS A 101 -7.73 -0.81 -16.73
CA LYS A 101 -8.70 -1.21 -17.77
C LYS A 101 -8.07 -1.30 -19.15
N ILE A 102 -7.18 -0.38 -19.51
CA ILE A 102 -6.44 -0.44 -20.78
C ILE A 102 -5.56 -1.69 -20.82
N GLN A 103 -4.79 -1.96 -19.77
CA GLN A 103 -3.94 -3.15 -19.68
C GLN A 103 -4.76 -4.45 -19.70
N GLN A 104 -5.93 -4.45 -19.06
CA GLN A 104 -6.86 -5.57 -19.10
C GLN A 104 -7.36 -5.82 -20.53
N ALA A 105 -7.74 -4.77 -21.26
CA ALA A 105 -8.19 -4.86 -22.65
C ALA A 105 -7.07 -5.32 -23.60
N ALA A 106 -5.82 -4.96 -23.33
CA ALA A 106 -4.65 -5.43 -24.06
C ALA A 106 -4.21 -6.86 -23.67
N GLY A 107 -4.82 -7.47 -22.65
CA GLY A 107 -4.48 -8.82 -22.19
C GLY A 107 -3.15 -8.93 -21.43
N VAL A 108 -2.59 -7.81 -20.95
CA VAL A 108 -1.27 -7.76 -20.30
C VAL A 108 -1.33 -7.57 -18.77
N LEU A 109 -2.53 -7.36 -18.21
CA LEU A 109 -2.66 -7.07 -16.77
C LEU A 109 -2.40 -8.29 -15.87
N ARG A 110 -2.74 -9.51 -16.33
CA ARG A 110 -2.62 -10.74 -15.53
C ARG A 110 -1.88 -11.80 -16.32
N ILE A 111 -0.98 -12.52 -15.65
CA ILE A 111 -0.29 -13.67 -16.21
C ILE A 111 -1.26 -14.82 -16.52
N PRO A 112 -0.91 -15.72 -17.46
CA PRO A 112 -1.69 -16.93 -17.74
C PRO A 112 -1.90 -17.82 -16.49
N ARG A 113 -3.02 -18.52 -16.43
CA ARG A 113 -3.43 -19.29 -15.24
C ARG A 113 -2.47 -20.44 -14.91
N ASP A 114 -1.91 -21.08 -15.93
CA ASP A 114 -0.90 -22.13 -15.81
C ASP A 114 0.40 -21.61 -15.19
N VAL A 115 0.82 -20.38 -15.54
CA VAL A 115 1.98 -19.71 -14.92
C VAL A 115 1.66 -19.30 -13.48
N GLU A 116 0.47 -18.76 -13.23
CA GLU A 116 0.03 -18.38 -11.88
C GLU A 116 0.03 -19.59 -10.91
N LEU A 117 -0.36 -20.77 -11.38
CA LEU A 117 -0.35 -22.01 -10.60
C LEU A 117 1.06 -22.54 -10.32
N GLN A 118 2.00 -22.33 -11.26
CA GLN A 118 3.40 -22.75 -11.10
C GLN A 118 4.20 -21.78 -10.22
N GLY A 119 3.76 -20.53 -10.13
CA GLY A 119 4.50 -19.42 -9.54
C GLY A 119 5.37 -18.72 -10.59
N LEU A 120 5.46 -17.39 -10.47
CA LEU A 120 6.18 -16.56 -11.44
C LEU A 120 7.68 -16.93 -11.52
N ASP A 121 8.26 -17.37 -10.40
CA ASP A 121 9.68 -17.68 -10.26
C ASP A 121 10.01 -19.16 -10.54
N PHE A 122 9.08 -19.94 -11.10
CA PHE A 122 9.21 -21.40 -11.23
C PHE A 122 10.49 -21.83 -11.96
N SER A 123 10.84 -21.16 -13.06
CA SER A 123 12.06 -21.46 -13.82
C SER A 123 13.34 -21.17 -13.03
N GLU A 124 13.38 -20.03 -12.34
CA GLU A 124 14.53 -19.60 -11.54
C GLU A 124 14.70 -20.51 -10.31
N ASN A 125 13.61 -20.84 -9.62
CA ASN A 125 13.63 -21.73 -8.47
C ASN A 125 14.08 -23.15 -8.83
N LYS A 126 13.68 -23.68 -9.99
CA LYS A 126 14.18 -25.00 -10.45
C LYS A 126 15.68 -25.01 -10.68
N ALA A 127 16.21 -23.97 -11.31
CA ALA A 127 17.65 -23.86 -11.55
C ALA A 127 18.42 -23.73 -10.23
N PHE A 128 17.89 -22.93 -9.29
CA PHE A 128 18.47 -22.76 -7.97
C PHE A 128 18.46 -24.06 -7.15
N GLU A 129 17.33 -24.77 -7.09
CA GLU A 129 17.23 -26.05 -6.37
C GLU A 129 18.11 -27.14 -6.98
N ALA A 130 18.22 -27.20 -8.31
CA ALA A 130 19.15 -28.11 -8.99
C ALA A 130 20.60 -27.83 -8.60
N ALA A 131 21.03 -26.57 -8.66
CA ALA A 131 22.37 -26.16 -8.27
C ALA A 131 22.67 -26.47 -6.79
N LYS A 132 21.70 -26.25 -5.90
CA LYS A 132 21.82 -26.61 -4.49
C LYS A 132 21.95 -28.12 -4.29
N SER A 133 21.20 -28.92 -5.04
CA SER A 133 21.28 -30.38 -4.99
C SER A 133 22.64 -30.90 -5.45
N ASP A 134 23.23 -30.29 -6.47
CA ASP A 134 24.56 -30.62 -6.97
C ASP A 134 25.65 -30.34 -5.94
N VAL A 135 25.57 -29.19 -5.25
CA VAL A 135 26.49 -28.83 -4.17
C VAL A 135 26.38 -29.82 -3.01
N ILE A 136 25.16 -30.13 -2.55
CA ILE A 136 24.93 -31.09 -1.46
C ILE A 136 25.46 -32.49 -1.84
N ALA A 137 25.26 -32.92 -3.08
CA ALA A 137 25.78 -34.20 -3.56
C ALA A 137 27.32 -34.21 -3.56
N ALA A 138 27.94 -33.12 -4.01
CA ALA A 138 29.39 -32.95 -3.99
C ALA A 138 29.96 -32.94 -2.56
N GLU A 139 29.32 -32.25 -1.62
CA GLU A 139 29.71 -32.25 -0.20
C GLU A 139 29.61 -33.64 0.42
N LYS A 140 28.49 -34.36 0.20
CA LYS A 140 28.32 -35.73 0.69
C LYS A 140 29.38 -36.67 0.13
N ALA A 141 29.69 -36.55 -1.16
CA ALA A 141 30.74 -37.34 -1.79
C ALA A 141 32.13 -37.03 -1.18
N ALA A 142 32.43 -35.75 -0.94
CA ALA A 142 33.69 -35.34 -0.32
C ALA A 142 33.82 -35.80 1.15
N VAL A 143 32.73 -35.79 1.91
CA VAL A 143 32.71 -36.30 3.30
C VAL A 143 32.85 -37.82 3.33
N ALA A 144 32.23 -38.55 2.40
CA ALA A 144 32.33 -40.01 2.33
C ALA A 144 33.72 -40.53 1.91
N GLN A 145 34.57 -39.67 1.34
CA GLN A 145 35.96 -39.98 0.97
C GLN A 145 36.98 -39.70 2.08
N LYS A 146 36.54 -39.12 3.22
CA LYS A 146 37.36 -38.95 4.43
C LYS A 146 37.12 -40.11 5.40
#